data_AF-A0A315BEJ3-F1
#
_entry.id   AF-A0A315BEJ3-F1
#
_cell.length_a   1.000
_cell.length_b   1.000
_cell.length_c   1.000
_cell.angle_alpha   90.00
_cell.angle_beta   90.00
_cell.angle_gamma   90.00
#
_symmetry.space_group_name_H-M   'P 1'
#
loop_
_entity.id
_entity.type
_entity.pdbx_description
1 polymer ?
#
loop_
_entity_poly.entity_id
_entity_poly.type
_entity_poly.pdbx_seq_one_letter_code
_entity_poly.pdbx_strand_id
1 'polypeptide(L)' 'MSNATTTTPRTVIARDGDTVDQLCWRHLGQTAAVTEATLALNPGLASRPHLVAGQRVTLAPAVANTQKLINIFD' A
#
# COMPACT_ATOMS: atom_id res chain seq x y z
N MET A 1 0.84 -23.08 -16.34
CA MET A 1 1.24 -21.77 -16.88
C MET A 1 0.72 -20.70 -15.94
N SER A 2 1.59 -19.76 -15.60
CA SER A 2 1.61 -18.99 -14.36
C SER A 2 0.76 -17.72 -14.44
N ASN A 3 -0.28 -17.59 -13.62
CA ASN A 3 -0.86 -16.27 -13.35
C ASN A 3 -0.13 -15.68 -12.16
N ALA A 4 1.05 -15.11 -12.42
CA ALA A 4 1.70 -14.24 -11.46
C ALA A 4 0.76 -13.04 -11.24
N THR A 5 0.18 -12.93 -10.06
CA THR A 5 -0.56 -11.74 -9.65
C THR A 5 0.43 -10.58 -9.62
N THR A 6 0.57 -9.87 -10.74
CA THR A 6 1.37 -8.65 -10.81
C THR A 6 0.60 -7.56 -10.08
N THR A 7 0.74 -7.49 -8.76
CA THR A 7 0.25 -6.34 -8.00
C THR A 7 1.11 -5.14 -8.40
N THR A 8 0.61 -4.32 -9.31
CA THR A 8 1.27 -3.09 -9.76
C THR A 8 1.33 -2.09 -8.60
N PRO A 9 2.48 -1.41 -8.39
CA PRO A 9 2.57 -0.34 -7.38
C PRO A 9 1.56 0.77 -7.68
N ARG A 10 0.87 1.26 -6.64
CA ARG A 10 -0.18 2.27 -6.79
C ARG A 10 0.29 3.60 -6.23
N THR A 11 0.37 4.62 -7.08
CA THR A 11 0.64 5.99 -6.64
C THR A 11 -0.64 6.67 -6.20
N VAL A 12 -0.66 7.21 -4.98
CA VAL A 12 -1.79 7.94 -4.40
C VAL A 12 -1.38 9.36 -4.03
N ILE A 13 -2.36 10.24 -3.91
CA ILE A 13 -2.15 11.64 -3.48
C ILE A 13 -2.54 11.77 -2.02
N ALA A 14 -1.59 12.20 -1.20
CA ALA A 14 -1.81 12.48 0.21
C ALA A 14 -2.63 13.76 0.40
N ARG A 15 -3.39 13.80 1.49
CA ARG A 15 -4.06 15.02 1.97
C ARG A 15 -3.17 15.74 2.97
N ASP A 16 -3.54 16.97 3.31
CA ASP A 16 -2.83 17.74 4.33
C ASP A 16 -2.93 17.02 5.68
N GLY A 17 -1.80 16.78 6.33
CA GLY A 17 -1.73 16.06 7.61
C GLY A 17 -1.91 14.54 7.51
N ASP A 18 -2.10 13.98 6.32
CA ASP A 18 -2.24 12.53 6.09
C ASP A 18 -0.92 11.81 6.45
N THR A 19 -0.99 10.53 6.80
CA THR A 19 0.21 9.73 7.13
C THR A 19 0.35 8.53 6.21
N VAL A 20 1.55 7.95 6.13
CA VAL A 20 1.79 6.74 5.32
C VAL A 20 0.90 5.58 5.80
N ASP A 21 0.75 5.42 7.12
CA ASP A 21 -0.14 4.42 7.72
C ASP A 21 -1.61 4.62 7.30
N GLN A 22 -2.12 5.86 7.36
CA GLN A 22 -3.49 6.18 6.92
C GLN A 22 -3.72 5.90 5.44
N LEU A 23 -2.73 6.21 4.58
CA LEU A 23 -2.79 5.90 3.15
C LEU A 23 -2.77 4.39 2.90
N CYS A 24 -1.86 3.67 3.56
CA CYS A 24 -1.79 2.22 3.50
C CYS A 24 -3.11 1.59 3.95
N TRP A 25 -3.67 2.01 5.08
CA TRP A 25 -4.95 1.51 5.57
C TRP A 25 -6.10 1.79 4.60
N ARG A 26 -6.22 3.02 4.10
CA ARG A 26 -7.32 3.44 3.20
C ARG A 26 -7.30 2.74 1.84
N HIS A 27 -6.11 2.48 1.30
CA HIS A 27 -5.96 1.94 -0.05
C HIS A 27 -5.68 0.44 -0.10
N LEU A 28 -5.06 -0.11 0.95
CA LEU A 28 -4.59 -1.50 1.01
C LEU A 28 -5.28 -2.31 2.12
N GLY A 29 -5.94 -1.66 3.09
CA GLY A 29 -6.60 -2.33 4.21
C GLY A 29 -5.63 -2.99 5.22
N GLN A 30 -4.32 -2.77 5.04
CA GLN A 30 -3.24 -3.30 5.88
C GLN A 30 -2.19 -2.21 6.05
N THR A 31 -1.46 -2.20 7.17
CA THR A 31 -0.46 -1.16 7.45
C THR A 31 0.92 -1.72 7.78
N ALA A 32 1.06 -2.75 8.61
CA ALA A 32 2.39 -3.22 9.06
C ALA A 32 3.34 -3.60 7.90
N ALA A 33 2.99 -4.59 7.08
CA ALA A 33 3.88 -5.08 6.01
C ALA A 33 4.05 -4.10 4.83
N VAL A 34 3.02 -3.30 4.55
CA VAL A 34 3.00 -2.39 3.39
C VAL A 34 3.61 -1.02 3.71
N THR A 35 3.63 -0.59 4.98
CA THR A 35 4.23 0.69 5.39
C THR A 35 5.74 0.64 5.23
N GLU A 36 6.41 -0.41 5.70
CA GLU A 36 7.86 -0.56 5.56
C GLU A 36 8.28 -0.60 4.09
N ALA A 37 7.58 -1.37 3.26
CA ALA A 37 7.82 -1.40 1.82
C ALA A 37 7.54 -0.05 1.14
N THR A 38 6.52 0.68 1.59
CA THR A 38 6.22 2.04 1.11
C THR A 38 7.30 3.03 1.52
N LEU A 39 7.85 2.94 2.74
CA LEU A 39 8.95 3.77 3.20
C LEU A 39 10.26 3.46 2.45
N ALA A 40 10.51 2.19 2.12
CA ALA A 40 11.65 1.81 1.28
C ALA A 40 11.55 2.40 -0.14
N LEU A 41 10.34 2.46 -0.71
CA LEU A 41 10.08 3.10 -2.00
C LEU A 41 10.10 4.63 -1.93
N ASN A 42 9.89 5.22 -0.75
CA ASN A 42 9.81 6.66 -0.55
C ASN A 42 10.64 7.07 0.67
N PRO A 43 11.99 7.06 0.59
CA PRO A 43 12.87 7.29 1.74
C PRO A 43 12.66 8.65 2.41
N GLY A 44 12.18 9.67 1.68
CA GLY A 44 11.87 10.98 2.23
C GLY A 44 10.64 11.02 3.15
N LEU A 45 9.81 9.99 3.15
CA LEU A 45 8.63 9.90 4.03
C LEU A 45 8.98 9.39 5.43
N ALA A 46 10.06 8.60 5.57
CA ALA A 46 10.45 8.07 6.88
C ALA A 46 10.86 9.17 7.87
N SER A 47 11.40 10.28 7.35
CA SER A 47 11.81 11.43 8.17
C SER A 47 10.66 12.36 8.56
N ARG A 48 9.43 12.11 8.09
CA ARG A 48 8.29 13.02 8.25
C ARG A 48 7.02 12.26 8.63
N PRO A 49 6.45 12.47 9.82
CA PRO A 49 5.23 11.76 10.23
C PRO A 49 3.98 12.23 9.45
N HIS A 50 3.96 13.48 8.98
CA HIS A 50 2.83 14.07 8.27
C HIS A 50 3.19 14.45 6.83
N LEU A 51 2.28 14.13 5.92
CA LEU A 51 2.32 14.44 4.50
C LEU A 51 1.63 15.78 4.24
N VAL A 52 2.07 16.43 3.17
CA VAL A 52 1.46 17.68 2.68
C VAL A 52 0.38 17.32 1.66
N ALA A 53 -0.70 18.11 1.60
CA ALA A 53 -1.69 17.96 0.53
C ALA A 53 -1.02 17.99 -0.86
N GLY A 54 -1.39 17.05 -1.72
CA GLY A 54 -0.81 16.94 -3.07
C GLY A 54 0.49 16.15 -3.13
N GLN A 55 1.01 15.65 -2.00
CA GLN A 55 2.20 14.79 -2.00
C GLN A 55 1.90 13.45 -2.68
N ARG A 56 2.71 13.10 -3.68
CA ARG A 56 2.64 11.79 -4.34
C ARG A 56 3.34 10.75 -3.50
N VAL A 57 2.60 9.72 -3.09
CA VAL A 57 3.12 8.58 -2.33
C VAL A 57 2.96 7.32 -3.16
N THR A 58 4.06 6.62 -3.41
CA THR A 58 4.01 5.33 -4.11
C THR A 58 3.78 4.24 -3.09
N LEU A 59 2.55 3.75 -3.00
CA LEU A 59 2.23 2.64 -2.11
C LEU A 59 2.81 1.35 -2.66
N ALA A 60 3.44 0.59 -1.77
CA ALA A 60 3.86 -0.76 -2.08
C ALA A 60 2.62 -1.61 -2.42
N PRO A 61 2.75 -2.56 -3.36
CA PRO A 61 1.69 -3.50 -3.63
C PRO A 61 1.29 -4.22 -2.35
N ALA A 62 -0.01 -4.17 -2.00
CA ALA A 62 -0.53 -5.11 -1.03
C ALA A 62 -0.28 -6.51 -1.60
N VAL A 63 0.43 -7.35 -0.84
CA VAL A 63 0.30 -8.78 -1.05
C VAL A 63 -1.15 -9.08 -0.74
N ALA A 64 -1.99 -9.12 -1.77
CA ALA A 64 -3.33 -9.63 -1.64
C ALA A 64 -3.11 -11.04 -1.09
N ASN A 65 -3.37 -11.22 0.21
CA ASN A 65 -3.82 -12.51 0.69
C ASN A 65 -5.14 -12.70 -0.03
N THR A 66 -5.06 -13.12 -1.29
CA THR A 66 -6.10 -13.85 -1.97
C THR A 66 -6.33 -15.02 -1.05
N GLN A 67 -7.26 -14.83 -0.10
CA GLN A 67 -7.96 -15.93 0.50
C GLN A 67 -8.57 -16.61 -0.71
N LYS A 68 -7.83 -17.61 -1.19
CA LYS A 68 -8.25 -18.54 -2.20
C LYS A 68 -9.56 -19.05 -1.65
N LEU A 69 -10.65 -18.47 -2.13
CA LEU A 69 -11.97 -19.05 -2.01
C LEU A 69 -11.85 -20.34 -2.80
N ILE A 70 -11.35 -21.35 -2.11
CA ILE A 70 -11.45 -22.73 -2.49
C ILE A 70 -12.94 -22.99 -2.32
N ASN A 71 -13.69 -22.70 -3.39
CA ASN A 71 -15.06 -23.13 -3.47
C ASN A 71 -14.99 -24.63 -3.74
N ILE A 72 -14.86 -25.39 -2.65
CA ILE A 72 -14.93 -26.85 -2.60
C ILE A 72 -16.39 -27.34 -2.55
N PHE A 73 -17.32 -26.55 -3.07
CA PHE A 73 -18.74 -26.87 -3.07
C PHE A 73 -19.25 -27.00 -4.51
N ASP A 74 -19.52 -28.26 -4.85
CA ASP A 74 -20.19 -28.88 -6.00
C ASP A 74 -19.38 -29.09 -7.30
#